data_AF-A0A1I8ADF5-F1
#
_entry.id   AF-A0A1I8ADF5-F1
#
_cell.length_a   1.000
_cell.length_b   1.000
_cell.length_c   1.000
_cell.angle_alpha   90.00
_cell.angle_beta   90.00
_cell.angle_gamma   90.00
#
_symmetry.space_group_name_H-M   'P 1'
#
loop_
_entity.id
_entity.type
_entity.pdbx_description
1 polymer ?
#
loop_
_entity_poly.entity_id
_entity_poly.type
_entity_poly.pdbx_seq_one_letter_code
_entity_poly.pdbx_strand_id
1 'polypeptide(L)'
;MLLWQRHLRSWLFVGYGQVRHIRDWDIPLIYTGSQWRFENTHESLGECSWLESVAANLTKNELIGRGWNKNVYRRGDYAVKKINFRGTALVSCMDESDGDFAREGDCLERSAEKFIKEIGVLLSLQGDLNVPKLHGYCIPSDYVQRSDDLFMVTDVGAPLNMLHLVQMDWTKRLILFREIVDFVQRIRPFVLRDLRRQQFIFNNIKPMYADFDDVTSCPHCNETEEYSAAVRLYDAFVRDLFQFGNPENSDAIIEVMKSKYENSSLTLLDLKLHADELFNLTRAEL
;
A
#
# COMPACT_ATOMS: atom_id res chain seq x y z
N MET A 1 22.74 -29.33 21.90
CA MET A 1 21.54 -29.80 22.64
C MET A 1 20.54 -28.64 22.80
N LEU A 2 20.08 -28.00 21.71
CA LEU A 2 19.15 -26.85 21.77
C LEU A 2 18.25 -26.70 20.51
N LEU A 3 18.32 -27.64 19.55
CA LEU A 3 17.40 -27.72 18.41
C LEU A 3 16.08 -28.44 18.76
N TRP A 4 16.05 -29.18 19.88
CA TRP A 4 14.90 -30.00 20.28
C TRP A 4 13.82 -29.26 21.07
N GLN A 5 14.11 -28.09 21.66
CA GLN A 5 13.11 -27.36 22.45
C GLN A 5 12.15 -26.48 21.63
N ARG A 6 12.40 -26.29 20.31
CA ARG A 6 11.45 -25.63 19.41
C ARG A 6 10.36 -26.56 18.84
N HIS A 7 10.51 -27.89 18.95
CA HIS A 7 9.49 -28.83 18.49
C HIS A 7 8.30 -29.03 19.44
N LEU A 8 8.36 -28.50 20.67
CA LEU A 8 7.31 -28.72 21.68
C LEU A 8 6.37 -27.52 21.92
N ARG A 9 6.54 -26.40 21.21
CA ARG A 9 5.59 -25.27 21.28
C ARG A 9 4.70 -25.08 20.06
N SER A 10 4.89 -25.81 18.96
CA SER A 10 4.16 -25.54 17.70
C SER A 10 3.09 -26.58 17.30
N TRP A 11 2.87 -27.66 18.08
CA TRP A 11 1.91 -28.71 17.68
C TRP A 11 0.72 -28.93 18.63
N LEU A 12 0.71 -28.34 19.83
CA LEU A 12 -0.30 -28.68 20.84
C LEU A 12 -1.46 -27.68 21.02
N PHE A 13 -1.44 -26.54 20.34
CA PHE A 13 -2.56 -25.59 20.38
C PHE A 13 -2.81 -25.02 18.99
N VAL A 14 -3.40 -25.84 18.12
CA VAL A 14 -4.05 -25.36 16.89
C VAL A 14 -5.27 -24.55 17.35
N GLY A 15 -5.14 -23.23 17.30
CA GLY A 15 -5.99 -22.25 17.97
C GLY A 15 -7.39 -22.06 17.39
N TYR A 16 -8.17 -23.12 17.20
CA TYR A 16 -9.56 -22.99 16.76
C TYR A 16 -10.35 -22.08 17.70
N GLY A 17 -10.91 -20.98 17.17
CA GLY A 17 -11.61 -19.96 17.95
C GLY A 17 -10.69 -18.95 18.68
N GLN A 18 -9.38 -18.99 18.46
CA GLN A 18 -8.48 -17.95 18.99
C GLN A 18 -8.62 -16.65 18.20
N VAL A 19 -8.46 -15.55 18.94
CA VAL A 19 -8.47 -14.18 18.43
C VAL A 19 -7.06 -13.62 18.61
N ARG A 20 -6.49 -13.06 17.54
CA ARG A 20 -5.19 -12.39 17.57
C ARG A 20 -5.34 -10.94 17.09
N HIS A 21 -4.68 -10.01 17.79
CA HIS A 21 -4.61 -8.62 17.39
C HIS A 21 -3.26 -8.34 16.72
N ILE A 22 -3.31 -7.58 15.63
CA ILE A 22 -2.13 -7.03 14.98
C ILE A 22 -1.90 -5.63 15.55
N ARG A 23 -0.64 -5.27 15.80
CA ARG A 23 -0.31 -3.95 16.37
C ARG A 23 -0.82 -2.84 15.44
N ASP A 24 -1.39 -1.80 16.05
CA ASP A 24 -1.93 -0.61 15.36
C ASP A 24 -3.00 -0.96 14.31
N TRP A 25 -3.76 -2.03 14.56
CA TRP A 25 -4.86 -2.47 13.71
C TRP A 25 -6.04 -3.01 14.53
N ASP A 26 -7.23 -2.46 14.27
CA ASP A 26 -8.40 -2.68 15.12
C ASP A 26 -9.12 -4.01 14.83
N ILE A 27 -9.10 -4.47 13.58
CA ILE A 27 -9.86 -5.66 13.19
C ILE A 27 -9.06 -6.92 13.56
N PRO A 28 -9.60 -7.80 14.41
CA PRO A 28 -8.86 -8.97 14.85
C PRO A 28 -8.76 -10.04 13.75
N LEU A 29 -7.76 -10.92 13.93
CA LEU A 29 -7.65 -12.18 13.22
C LEU A 29 -8.37 -13.27 13.99
N ILE A 30 -9.19 -14.05 13.29
CA ILE A 30 -9.86 -15.25 13.77
C ILE A 30 -9.22 -16.46 13.09
N TYR A 31 -8.88 -17.46 13.90
CA TYR A 31 -8.39 -18.72 13.37
C TYR A 31 -9.54 -19.55 12.76
N THR A 32 -9.44 -19.84 11.46
CA THR A 32 -10.48 -20.54 10.69
C THR A 32 -9.86 -21.63 9.82
N GLY A 33 -10.41 -22.86 9.92
CA GLY A 33 -9.88 -24.05 9.23
C GLY A 33 -8.47 -24.41 9.66
N SER A 34 -7.47 -23.79 9.04
CA SER A 34 -6.03 -23.95 9.34
C SER A 34 -5.20 -22.66 9.19
N GLN A 35 -5.87 -21.52 9.05
CA GLN A 35 -5.27 -20.22 8.73
C GLN A 35 -5.86 -19.11 9.62
N TRP A 36 -5.18 -17.98 9.67
CA TRP A 36 -5.73 -16.75 10.22
C TRP A 36 -6.48 -15.98 9.13
N ARG A 37 -7.64 -15.44 9.48
CA ARG A 37 -8.45 -14.57 8.62
C ARG A 37 -8.91 -13.37 9.43
N PHE A 38 -8.97 -12.21 8.82
CA PHE A 38 -9.61 -11.06 9.48
C PHE A 38 -11.10 -11.33 9.68
N GLU A 39 -11.65 -10.88 10.81
CA GLU A 39 -13.07 -11.06 11.14
C GLU A 39 -14.02 -10.51 10.05
N ASN A 40 -13.65 -9.41 9.40
CA ASN A 40 -14.44 -8.78 8.33
C ASN A 40 -14.22 -9.42 6.94
N THR A 41 -13.59 -10.59 6.86
CA THR A 41 -13.29 -11.23 5.57
C THR A 41 -14.55 -11.78 4.91
N HIS A 42 -14.79 -11.38 3.66
CA HIS A 42 -15.82 -11.98 2.83
C HIS A 42 -15.45 -13.42 2.43
N GLU A 43 -16.42 -14.33 2.46
CA GLU A 43 -16.26 -15.74 2.08
C GLU A 43 -15.79 -15.94 0.63
N SER A 44 -15.98 -14.95 -0.24
CA SER A 44 -15.56 -15.01 -1.65
C SER A 44 -14.06 -14.83 -1.88
N LEU A 45 -13.29 -14.43 -0.86
CA LEU A 45 -11.85 -14.23 -0.99
C LEU A 45 -11.10 -15.55 -0.89
N GLY A 46 -10.18 -15.77 -1.84
CA GLY A 46 -9.29 -16.93 -1.84
C GLY A 46 -8.53 -17.12 -0.52
N GLU A 47 -8.27 -18.38 -0.19
CA GLU A 47 -7.65 -18.84 1.05
C GLU A 47 -6.23 -19.38 0.80
N CYS A 48 -5.54 -19.87 1.84
CA CYS A 48 -4.22 -20.50 1.72
C CYS A 48 -4.16 -21.67 0.72
N SER A 49 -5.28 -22.32 0.40
CA SER A 49 -5.33 -23.34 -0.66
C SER A 49 -4.97 -22.80 -2.05
N TRP A 50 -5.06 -21.48 -2.27
CA TRP A 50 -4.60 -20.83 -3.51
C TRP A 50 -3.08 -20.78 -3.66
N LEU A 51 -2.32 -21.20 -2.64
CA LEU A 51 -0.87 -21.27 -2.72
C LEU A 51 -0.45 -22.09 -3.94
N GLU A 52 -0.98 -23.30 -4.10
CA GLU A 52 -0.55 -24.22 -5.16
C GLU A 52 -0.94 -23.72 -6.56
N SER A 53 -2.10 -23.07 -6.70
CA SER A 53 -2.64 -22.66 -8.00
C SER A 53 -2.18 -21.26 -8.45
N VAL A 54 -1.89 -20.34 -7.52
CA VAL A 54 -1.62 -18.93 -7.83
C VAL A 54 -0.25 -18.46 -7.33
N ALA A 55 0.13 -18.81 -6.10
CA ALA A 55 1.28 -18.20 -5.40
C ALA A 55 2.52 -19.11 -5.25
N ALA A 56 2.48 -20.34 -5.75
CA ALA A 56 3.59 -21.27 -5.82
C ALA A 56 4.35 -21.13 -7.14
N ASN A 57 5.60 -21.63 -7.18
CA ASN A 57 6.43 -21.69 -8.38
C ASN A 57 6.51 -20.37 -9.17
N LEU A 58 6.58 -19.24 -8.45
CA LEU A 58 6.73 -17.91 -9.05
C LEU A 58 8.15 -17.77 -9.60
N THR A 59 8.26 -17.38 -10.87
CA THR A 59 9.53 -17.30 -11.58
C THR A 59 10.08 -15.86 -11.60
N LYS A 60 11.37 -15.72 -11.95
CA LYS A 60 11.99 -14.38 -12.14
C LYS A 60 11.33 -13.57 -13.26
N ASN A 61 10.80 -14.23 -14.30
CA ASN A 61 10.14 -13.54 -15.41
C ASN A 61 8.78 -12.95 -15.01
N GLU A 62 8.18 -13.49 -13.96
CA GLU A 62 6.92 -12.99 -13.39
C GLU A 62 7.15 -11.86 -12.39
N LEU A 63 8.39 -11.66 -11.91
CA LEU A 63 8.71 -10.61 -10.96
C LEU A 63 8.60 -9.23 -11.62
N ILE A 64 7.57 -8.47 -11.26
CA ILE A 64 7.30 -7.13 -11.78
C ILE A 64 7.66 -6.01 -10.79
N GLY A 65 7.92 -6.35 -9.53
CA GLY A 65 8.31 -5.38 -8.50
C GLY A 65 9.17 -6.01 -7.42
N ARG A 66 10.28 -5.34 -7.08
CA ARG A 66 11.14 -5.69 -5.95
C ARG A 66 11.21 -4.49 -5.00
N GLY A 67 10.43 -4.55 -3.93
CA GLY A 67 10.43 -3.53 -2.88
C GLY A 67 11.34 -3.91 -1.70
N TRP A 68 11.40 -3.01 -0.73
CA TRP A 68 12.18 -3.22 0.50
C TRP A 68 11.60 -4.32 1.40
N ASN A 69 10.27 -4.45 1.42
CA ASN A 69 9.56 -5.44 2.25
C ASN A 69 8.98 -6.59 1.43
N LYS A 70 8.64 -6.36 0.16
CA LYS A 70 7.78 -7.24 -0.64
C LYS A 70 8.29 -7.43 -2.06
N ASN A 71 8.09 -8.63 -2.61
CA ASN A 71 8.18 -8.91 -4.04
C ASN A 71 6.77 -8.97 -4.62
N VAL A 72 6.62 -8.45 -5.84
CA VAL A 72 5.37 -8.46 -6.58
C VAL A 72 5.56 -9.24 -7.87
N TYR A 73 4.74 -10.25 -8.07
CA TYR A 73 4.77 -11.12 -9.24
C TYR A 73 3.47 -10.99 -10.03
N ARG A 74 3.55 -11.00 -11.36
CA ARG A 74 2.40 -11.05 -12.25
C ARG A 74 2.06 -12.50 -12.55
N ARG A 75 0.82 -12.91 -12.24
CA ARG A 75 0.25 -14.22 -12.60
C ARG A 75 -1.07 -13.99 -13.31
N GLY A 76 -1.07 -14.07 -14.64
CA GLY A 76 -2.23 -13.71 -15.46
C GLY A 76 -2.63 -12.24 -15.23
N ASP A 77 -3.86 -12.04 -14.77
CA ASP A 77 -4.44 -10.72 -14.45
C ASP A 77 -4.26 -10.31 -12.98
N TYR A 78 -3.48 -11.08 -12.22
CA TYR A 78 -3.25 -10.84 -10.80
C TYR A 78 -1.83 -10.39 -10.50
N ALA A 79 -1.72 -9.55 -9.46
CA ALA A 79 -0.49 -9.29 -8.76
C ALA A 79 -0.44 -10.16 -7.49
N VAL A 80 0.54 -11.06 -7.41
CA VAL A 80 0.82 -11.86 -6.22
C VAL A 80 1.94 -11.17 -5.45
N LYS A 81 1.64 -10.72 -4.24
CA LYS A 81 2.63 -10.13 -3.34
C LYS A 81 3.08 -11.17 -2.33
N LYS A 82 4.39 -11.22 -2.06
CA LYS A 82 5.01 -12.07 -1.01
C LYS A 82 6.11 -11.29 -0.29
N ILE A 83 6.49 -11.71 0.91
CA ILE A 83 7.62 -11.12 1.64
C ILE A 83 8.90 -11.21 0.80
N ASN A 84 9.68 -10.14 0.79
CA ASN A 84 11.01 -10.13 0.20
C ASN A 84 12.06 -10.41 1.29
N PHE A 85 12.40 -11.69 1.48
CA PHE A 85 13.42 -12.10 2.44
C PHE A 85 14.83 -11.55 2.15
N ARG A 86 15.05 -11.02 0.94
CA ARG A 86 16.29 -10.37 0.53
C ARG A 86 16.13 -8.85 0.39
N GLY A 87 15.03 -8.32 0.91
CA GLY A 87 14.73 -6.90 0.89
C GLY A 87 15.49 -6.16 1.99
N THR A 88 15.80 -4.89 1.74
CA THR A 88 16.60 -4.06 2.64
C THR A 88 16.07 -4.05 4.06
N ALA A 89 14.75 -3.96 4.27
CA ALA A 89 14.19 -3.85 5.61
C ALA A 89 14.47 -5.10 6.47
N LEU A 90 14.29 -6.30 5.91
CA LEU A 90 14.56 -7.52 6.65
C LEU A 90 16.07 -7.75 6.81
N VAL A 91 16.84 -7.55 5.74
CA VAL A 91 18.30 -7.75 5.77
C VAL A 91 18.95 -6.83 6.79
N SER A 92 18.64 -5.53 6.78
CA SER A 92 19.19 -4.59 7.75
C SER A 92 18.79 -4.92 9.18
N CYS A 93 17.54 -5.33 9.44
CA CYS A 93 17.12 -5.76 10.77
C CYS A 93 17.88 -7.01 11.24
N MET A 94 18.10 -7.98 10.34
CA MET A 94 18.87 -9.19 10.63
C MET A 94 20.33 -8.87 10.91
N ASP A 95 20.95 -8.00 10.12
CA ASP A 95 22.33 -7.56 10.33
C ASP A 95 22.49 -6.83 11.68
N GLU A 96 21.53 -5.97 12.05
CA GLU A 96 21.48 -5.29 13.35
C GLU A 96 21.24 -6.23 14.54
N SER A 97 20.74 -7.44 14.29
CA SER A 97 20.52 -8.46 15.30
C SER A 97 21.83 -9.16 15.72
N ASP A 98 22.89 -9.04 14.92
CA ASP A 98 24.24 -9.56 15.23
C ASP A 98 24.25 -11.04 15.66
N GLY A 99 23.46 -11.87 14.96
CA GLY A 99 23.33 -13.31 15.22
C GLY A 99 22.52 -13.69 16.47
N ASP A 100 21.85 -12.73 17.13
CA ASP A 100 20.88 -13.02 18.17
C ASP A 100 19.59 -13.59 17.57
N PHE A 101 19.41 -14.91 17.72
CA PHE A 101 18.25 -15.64 17.21
C PHE A 101 16.89 -15.13 17.69
N ALA A 102 16.81 -14.51 18.87
CA ALA A 102 15.54 -13.94 19.34
C ALA A 102 15.23 -12.66 18.55
N ARG A 103 16.23 -11.79 18.38
CA ARG A 103 16.09 -10.53 17.61
C ARG A 103 15.86 -10.77 16.12
N GLU A 104 16.50 -11.79 15.54
CA GLU A 104 16.20 -12.23 14.17
C GLU A 104 14.75 -12.72 14.02
N GLY A 105 14.23 -13.42 15.04
CA GLY A 105 12.83 -13.80 15.13
C GLY A 105 11.90 -12.59 15.13
N ASP A 106 12.21 -11.56 15.91
CA ASP A 106 11.47 -10.30 15.94
C ASP A 106 11.46 -9.60 14.57
N CYS A 107 12.56 -9.67 13.81
CA CYS A 107 12.64 -9.10 12.47
C CYS A 107 11.66 -9.77 11.48
N LEU A 108 11.55 -11.10 11.53
CA LEU A 108 10.58 -11.85 10.72
C LEU A 108 9.16 -11.56 11.17
N GLU A 109 8.89 -11.56 12.47
CA GLU A 109 7.56 -11.27 13.00
C GLU A 109 7.10 -9.87 12.59
N ARG A 110 7.95 -8.84 12.76
CA ARG A 110 7.63 -7.48 12.30
C ARG A 110 7.35 -7.40 10.81
N SER A 111 8.13 -8.11 9.99
CA SER A 111 7.94 -8.13 8.54
C SER A 111 6.62 -8.79 8.15
N ALA A 112 6.26 -9.89 8.80
CA ALA A 112 4.99 -10.56 8.60
C ALA A 112 3.81 -9.70 9.09
N GLU A 113 3.91 -9.08 10.27
CA GLU A 113 2.87 -8.21 10.81
C GLU A 113 2.60 -7.00 9.91
N LYS A 114 3.64 -6.36 9.35
CA LYS A 114 3.47 -5.28 8.35
C LYS A 114 2.71 -5.76 7.11
N PHE A 115 3.03 -6.94 6.60
CA PHE A 115 2.34 -7.51 5.46
C PHE A 115 0.88 -7.86 5.79
N ILE A 116 0.64 -8.45 6.95
CA ILE A 116 -0.71 -8.77 7.44
C ILE A 116 -1.54 -7.49 7.62
N LYS A 117 -0.93 -6.42 8.13
CA LYS A 117 -1.56 -5.11 8.26
C LYS A 117 -1.99 -4.55 6.90
N GLU A 118 -1.17 -4.68 5.86
CA GLU A 118 -1.56 -4.28 4.50
C GLU A 118 -2.82 -5.04 4.02
N ILE A 119 -2.91 -6.35 4.29
CA ILE A 119 -4.13 -7.12 4.00
C ILE A 119 -5.34 -6.53 4.74
N GLY A 120 -5.18 -6.21 6.02
CA GLY A 120 -6.23 -5.59 6.83
C GLY A 120 -6.70 -4.25 6.25
N VAL A 121 -5.75 -3.36 5.90
CA VAL A 121 -6.06 -2.06 5.31
C VAL A 121 -6.78 -2.22 3.97
N LEU A 122 -6.29 -3.13 3.12
CA LEU A 122 -6.94 -3.44 1.84
C LEU A 122 -8.36 -3.95 2.06
N LEU A 123 -8.61 -4.81 3.04
CA LEU A 123 -9.95 -5.30 3.40
C LEU A 123 -10.88 -4.17 3.83
N SER A 124 -10.44 -3.30 4.73
CA SER A 124 -11.24 -2.17 5.22
C SER A 124 -11.57 -1.15 4.15
N LEU A 125 -10.73 -1.04 3.12
CA LEU A 125 -10.90 -0.12 2.00
C LEU A 125 -11.46 -0.80 0.74
N GLN A 126 -11.85 -2.08 0.80
CA GLN A 126 -12.44 -2.76 -0.35
C GLN A 126 -13.70 -2.03 -0.81
N GLY A 127 -13.80 -1.83 -2.13
CA GLY A 127 -14.91 -1.12 -2.77
C GLY A 127 -14.59 0.32 -3.16
N ASP A 128 -13.51 0.92 -2.65
CA ASP A 128 -13.02 2.20 -3.18
C ASP A 128 -12.36 1.98 -4.55
N LEU A 129 -12.67 2.86 -5.51
CA LEU A 129 -12.20 2.75 -6.90
C LEU A 129 -10.69 2.99 -7.05
N ASN A 130 -10.05 3.61 -6.06
CA ASN A 130 -8.63 3.89 -6.04
C ASN A 130 -7.85 2.86 -5.20
N VAL A 131 -8.49 1.74 -4.83
CA VAL A 131 -7.89 0.66 -4.05
C VAL A 131 -7.92 -0.61 -4.88
N PRO A 132 -6.78 -1.30 -5.08
CA PRO A 132 -6.74 -2.57 -5.80
C PRO A 132 -7.67 -3.58 -5.13
N LYS A 133 -8.46 -4.29 -5.93
CA LYS A 133 -9.31 -5.35 -5.40
C LYS A 133 -8.42 -6.44 -4.81
N LEU A 134 -8.74 -6.88 -3.60
CA LEU A 134 -8.17 -8.06 -2.99
C LEU A 134 -8.97 -9.28 -3.47
N HIS A 135 -8.31 -10.27 -4.06
CA HIS A 135 -8.95 -11.49 -4.59
C HIS A 135 -8.74 -12.69 -3.66
N GLY A 136 -7.67 -12.68 -2.87
CA GLY A 136 -7.37 -13.73 -1.92
C GLY A 136 -6.10 -13.43 -1.13
N TYR A 137 -5.93 -14.10 0.00
CA TYR A 137 -4.74 -13.97 0.83
C TYR A 137 -4.57 -15.19 1.72
N CYS A 138 -3.34 -15.40 2.20
CA CYS A 138 -2.98 -16.45 3.14
C CYS A 138 -2.19 -15.89 4.31
N ILE A 139 -2.67 -16.19 5.51
CA ILE A 139 -1.93 -16.01 6.76
C ILE A 139 -1.90 -17.38 7.44
N PRO A 140 -0.81 -18.16 7.29
CA PRO A 140 -0.76 -19.50 7.86
C PRO A 140 -0.76 -19.43 9.39
N SER A 141 -1.19 -20.52 10.04
CA SER A 141 -1.29 -20.60 11.51
C SER A 141 -0.02 -20.16 12.25
N ASP A 142 1.14 -20.49 11.67
CA ASP A 142 2.47 -20.20 12.18
C ASP A 142 3.19 -19.21 11.24
N TYR A 143 2.58 -18.05 11.01
CA TYR A 143 3.00 -17.10 9.96
C TYR A 143 4.41 -16.55 10.09
N VAL A 144 5.04 -16.64 11.26
CA VAL A 144 6.42 -16.20 11.44
C VAL A 144 7.37 -17.24 10.81
N GLN A 145 7.12 -18.53 11.08
CA GLN A 145 7.94 -19.67 10.64
C GLN A 145 7.60 -20.09 9.20
N ARG A 146 6.34 -19.87 8.78
CA ARG A 146 5.83 -20.09 7.42
C ARG A 146 5.58 -18.75 6.71
N SER A 147 6.46 -17.78 6.93
CA SER A 147 6.36 -16.45 6.31
C SER A 147 6.51 -16.49 4.79
N ASP A 148 7.08 -17.57 4.24
CA ASP A 148 7.16 -17.85 2.81
C ASP A 148 5.82 -18.26 2.19
N ASP A 149 4.91 -18.79 3.00
CA ASP A 149 3.53 -19.10 2.59
C ASP A 149 2.59 -17.89 2.74
N LEU A 150 3.06 -16.80 3.32
CA LEU A 150 2.30 -15.56 3.43
C LEU A 150 2.20 -14.87 2.04
N PHE A 151 0.98 -14.67 1.56
CA PHE A 151 0.73 -14.00 0.28
C PHE A 151 -0.57 -13.23 0.27
N MET A 152 -0.68 -12.29 -0.68
CA MET A 152 -1.95 -11.69 -1.08
C MET A 152 -2.00 -11.56 -2.59
N VAL A 153 -3.21 -11.61 -3.13
CA VAL A 153 -3.51 -11.55 -4.56
C VAL A 153 -4.39 -10.33 -4.80
N THR A 154 -3.88 -9.36 -5.56
CA THR A 154 -4.59 -8.11 -5.87
C THR A 154 -4.72 -7.91 -7.37
N ASP A 155 -5.48 -6.89 -7.78
CA ASP A 155 -5.41 -6.39 -9.15
C ASP A 155 -3.96 -6.05 -9.53
N VAL A 156 -3.61 -6.35 -10.79
CA VAL A 156 -2.33 -5.96 -11.39
C VAL A 156 -2.46 -4.64 -12.13
N GLY A 157 -1.43 -3.81 -12.05
CA GLY A 157 -1.36 -2.55 -12.79
C GLY A 157 0.07 -2.11 -13.04
N ALA A 158 0.24 -1.17 -13.97
CA ALA A 158 1.54 -0.57 -14.26
C ALA A 158 1.81 0.60 -13.29
N PRO A 159 3.00 0.68 -12.66
CA PRO A 159 3.34 1.81 -11.79
C PRO A 159 3.30 3.15 -12.53
N LEU A 160 2.88 4.20 -11.83
CA LEU A 160 2.95 5.56 -12.34
C LEU A 160 4.40 6.06 -12.35
N ASN A 161 4.93 6.27 -13.55
CA ASN A 161 6.28 6.78 -13.75
C ASN A 161 6.25 8.15 -14.44
N MET A 162 7.40 8.83 -14.48
CA MET A 162 7.50 10.14 -15.13
C MET A 162 7.19 10.09 -16.63
N LEU A 163 7.53 9.00 -17.30
CA LEU A 163 7.26 8.85 -18.73
C LEU A 163 5.75 8.86 -18.99
N HIS A 164 4.96 8.15 -18.17
CA HIS A 164 3.50 8.20 -18.24
C HIS A 164 2.98 9.64 -18.05
N LEU A 165 3.51 10.39 -17.09
CA LEU A 165 3.08 11.77 -16.84
C LEU A 165 3.39 12.71 -17.99
N VAL A 166 4.60 12.65 -18.55
CA VAL A 166 5.01 13.50 -19.68
C VAL A 166 4.21 13.19 -20.95
N GLN A 167 3.79 11.94 -21.13
CA GLN A 167 2.96 11.52 -22.27
C GLN A 167 1.47 11.89 -22.10
N MET A 168 1.02 12.19 -20.89
CA MET A 168 -0.34 12.64 -20.65
C MET A 168 -0.49 14.12 -21.03
N ASP A 169 -1.55 14.42 -21.78
CA ASP A 169 -1.97 15.82 -21.95
C ASP A 169 -2.31 16.44 -20.58
N TRP A 170 -2.29 17.77 -20.56
CA TRP A 170 -2.60 18.57 -19.38
C TRP A 170 -3.91 18.16 -18.68
N THR A 171 -4.99 17.98 -19.44
CA THR A 171 -6.31 17.67 -18.90
C THR A 171 -6.31 16.31 -18.20
N LYS A 172 -5.66 15.30 -18.78
CA LYS A 172 -5.51 13.97 -18.14
C LYS A 172 -4.68 14.05 -16.86
N ARG A 173 -3.61 14.85 -16.84
CA ARG A 173 -2.80 15.09 -15.64
C ARG A 173 -3.60 15.75 -14.52
N LEU A 174 -4.46 16.71 -14.86
CA LEU A 174 -5.36 17.35 -13.90
C LEU A 174 -6.41 16.39 -13.35
N ILE A 175 -7.05 15.59 -14.20
CA ILE A 175 -8.02 14.57 -13.76
C ILE A 175 -7.33 13.60 -12.80
N LEU A 176 -6.15 13.10 -13.16
CA LEU A 176 -5.36 12.23 -12.31
C LEU A 176 -5.08 12.87 -10.93
N PHE A 177 -4.57 14.11 -10.92
CA PHE A 177 -4.26 14.81 -9.69
C PHE A 177 -5.49 14.98 -8.79
N ARG A 178 -6.61 15.40 -9.38
CA ARG A 178 -7.88 15.59 -8.67
C ARG A 178 -8.40 14.29 -8.05
N GLU A 179 -8.39 13.20 -8.81
CA GLU A 179 -8.80 11.87 -8.32
C GLU A 179 -7.93 11.41 -7.13
N ILE A 180 -6.62 11.68 -7.16
CA ILE A 180 -5.70 11.32 -6.08
C ILE A 180 -5.95 12.17 -4.83
N VAL A 181 -6.15 13.48 -4.98
CA VAL A 181 -6.49 14.36 -3.84
C VAL A 181 -7.80 13.91 -3.20
N ASP A 182 -8.83 13.65 -4.03
CA ASP A 182 -10.14 13.18 -3.57
C ASP A 182 -10.03 11.83 -2.85
N PHE A 183 -9.22 10.90 -3.37
CA PHE A 183 -8.94 9.63 -2.72
C PHE A 183 -8.30 9.82 -1.34
N VAL A 184 -7.21 10.60 -1.24
CA VAL A 184 -6.50 10.82 0.04
C VAL A 184 -7.40 11.48 1.09
N GLN A 185 -8.33 12.34 0.68
CA GLN A 185 -9.34 12.91 1.57
C GLN A 185 -10.40 11.88 1.98
N ARG A 186 -10.88 11.05 1.05
CA ARG A 186 -11.97 10.10 1.28
C ARG A 186 -11.58 8.91 2.16
N ILE A 187 -10.33 8.44 2.10
CA ILE A 187 -9.87 7.30 2.91
C ILE A 187 -9.61 7.64 4.38
N ARG A 188 -9.88 8.86 4.84
CA ARG A 188 -9.76 9.18 6.27
C ARG A 188 -10.67 8.22 7.08
N PRO A 189 -10.20 7.71 8.23
CA PRO A 189 -9.04 8.16 9.01
C PRO A 189 -7.68 7.58 8.61
N PHE A 190 -7.56 6.83 7.51
CA PHE A 190 -6.27 6.27 7.08
C PHE A 190 -5.32 7.35 6.57
N VAL A 191 -4.06 7.27 7.01
CA VAL A 191 -2.97 8.17 6.60
C VAL A 191 -1.94 7.41 5.81
N LEU A 192 -1.69 7.85 4.57
CA LEU A 192 -0.65 7.31 3.70
C LEU A 192 0.69 7.97 4.05
N ARG A 193 1.49 7.32 4.91
CA ARG A 193 2.76 7.88 5.40
C ARG A 193 3.84 7.89 4.32
N ASP A 194 3.85 6.90 3.45
CA ASP A 194 4.85 6.77 2.39
C ASP A 194 4.35 7.25 1.03
N LEU A 195 3.40 8.20 1.00
CA LEU A 195 2.73 8.62 -0.24
C LEU A 195 3.73 9.13 -1.30
N ARG A 196 3.92 8.29 -2.33
CA ARG A 196 4.79 8.58 -3.48
C ARG A 196 4.12 8.13 -4.78
N ARG A 197 4.50 8.77 -5.87
CA ARG A 197 3.98 8.47 -7.21
C ARG A 197 4.11 6.99 -7.59
N GLN A 198 5.25 6.37 -7.27
CA GLN A 198 5.54 4.97 -7.63
C GLN A 198 4.62 3.94 -6.95
N GLN A 199 3.90 4.34 -5.91
CA GLN A 199 2.94 3.47 -5.23
C GLN A 199 1.56 3.45 -5.88
N PHE A 200 1.32 4.31 -6.87
CA PHE A 200 0.12 4.26 -7.67
C PHE A 200 0.32 3.35 -8.88
N ILE A 201 -0.64 2.49 -9.14
CA ILE A 201 -0.71 1.61 -10.31
C ILE A 201 -1.93 1.98 -11.17
N PHE A 202 -1.86 1.69 -12.47
CA PHE A 202 -2.95 1.90 -13.40
C PHE A 202 -3.44 0.59 -14.03
N ASN A 203 -4.76 0.41 -14.03
CA ASN A 203 -5.47 -0.30 -15.08
C ASN A 203 -6.30 0.76 -15.84
N ASN A 204 -6.21 0.80 -17.18
CA ASN A 204 -7.11 1.58 -18.04
C ASN A 204 -7.51 3.00 -17.54
N ILE A 205 -6.51 3.78 -17.10
CA ILE A 205 -6.55 5.21 -16.71
C ILE A 205 -6.95 5.52 -15.25
N LYS A 206 -7.40 4.56 -14.44
CA LYS A 206 -7.71 4.85 -13.02
C LYS A 206 -6.49 4.62 -12.10
N PRO A 207 -6.09 5.61 -11.28
CA PRO A 207 -5.00 5.43 -10.33
C PRO A 207 -5.48 4.62 -9.13
N MET A 208 -4.77 3.55 -8.79
CA MET A 208 -4.99 2.80 -7.56
C MET A 208 -3.74 2.84 -6.69
N TYR A 209 -3.88 3.21 -5.42
CA TYR A 209 -2.76 3.17 -4.48
C TYR A 209 -2.51 1.74 -4.03
N ALA A 210 -1.28 1.25 -4.13
CA ALA A 210 -0.98 -0.17 -4.04
C ALA A 210 -0.12 -0.57 -2.83
N ASP A 211 0.29 0.35 -1.96
CA ASP A 211 1.30 0.07 -0.91
C ASP A 211 0.84 0.53 0.48
N PHE A 212 0.12 -0.33 1.21
CA PHE A 212 -0.56 0.02 2.47
C PHE A 212 0.14 -0.50 3.75
N ASP A 213 1.39 -0.97 3.69
CA ASP A 213 2.07 -1.54 4.86
C ASP A 213 2.45 -0.51 5.93
N ASP A 214 2.74 0.73 5.54
CA ASP A 214 3.03 1.85 6.46
C ASP A 214 1.81 2.77 6.71
N VAL A 215 0.60 2.32 6.36
CA VAL A 215 -0.63 3.08 6.64
C VAL A 215 -1.00 3.02 8.11
N THR A 216 -1.45 4.15 8.66
CA THR A 216 -1.91 4.24 10.05
C THR A 216 -3.34 4.77 10.10
N SER A 217 -4.16 4.22 11.00
CA SER A 217 -5.46 4.82 11.35
C SER A 217 -5.22 6.03 12.25
N CYS A 218 -5.86 7.15 11.94
CA CYS A 218 -5.73 8.41 12.65
C CYS A 218 -7.11 9.08 12.75
N PRO A 219 -7.94 8.67 13.72
CA PRO A 219 -9.30 9.20 13.88
C PRO A 219 -9.36 10.70 14.19
N HIS A 220 -8.27 11.25 14.75
CA HIS A 220 -8.15 12.65 15.15
C HIS A 220 -6.88 13.27 14.55
N CYS A 221 -6.72 13.17 13.23
CA CYS A 221 -5.60 13.84 12.57
C CYS A 221 -5.66 15.34 12.84
N ASN A 222 -4.54 15.86 13.32
CA ASN A 222 -4.35 17.28 13.50
C ASN A 222 -3.93 17.93 12.18
N GLU A 223 -3.87 19.26 12.18
CA GLU A 223 -3.39 20.05 11.05
C GLU A 223 -1.99 19.61 10.58
N THR A 224 -1.11 19.13 11.47
CA THR A 224 0.22 18.64 11.10
C THR A 224 0.18 17.42 10.17
N GLU A 225 -0.69 16.44 10.45
CA GLU A 225 -0.82 15.25 9.59
C GLU A 225 -1.49 15.58 8.25
N GLU A 226 -2.42 16.54 8.23
CA GLU A 226 -3.00 17.06 6.99
C GLU A 226 -1.98 17.81 6.14
N TYR A 227 -1.24 18.74 6.76
CA TYR A 227 -0.14 19.46 6.14
C TYR A 227 0.90 18.50 5.56
N SER A 228 1.29 17.48 6.34
CA SER A 228 2.26 16.48 5.91
C SER A 228 1.77 15.67 4.70
N ALA A 229 0.48 15.34 4.65
CA ALA A 229 -0.12 14.67 3.48
C ALA A 229 -0.14 15.59 2.25
N ALA A 230 -0.45 16.87 2.43
CA ALA A 230 -0.47 17.86 1.34
C ALA A 230 0.94 18.07 0.75
N VAL A 231 1.96 18.21 1.59
CA VAL A 231 3.37 18.29 1.18
C VAL A 231 3.77 17.05 0.38
N ARG A 232 3.47 15.84 0.87
CA ARG A 232 3.76 14.59 0.14
C ARG A 232 3.06 14.53 -1.22
N LEU A 233 1.78 14.93 -1.30
CA LEU A 233 1.04 15.00 -2.56
C LEU A 233 1.65 16.02 -3.51
N TYR A 234 2.04 17.18 -3.00
CA TYR A 234 2.70 18.21 -3.79
C TYR A 234 4.00 17.67 -4.39
N ASP A 235 4.85 17.06 -3.58
CA ASP A 235 6.13 16.49 -4.00
C ASP A 235 5.99 15.35 -5.00
N ALA A 236 4.99 14.48 -4.78
CA ALA A 236 4.78 13.29 -5.60
C ALA A 236 4.10 13.60 -6.94
N PHE A 237 3.26 14.64 -6.98
CA PHE A 237 2.39 14.92 -8.12
C PHE A 237 2.51 16.36 -8.60
N VAL A 238 2.15 17.35 -7.80
CA VAL A 238 2.04 18.75 -8.25
C VAL A 238 3.36 19.25 -8.82
N ARG A 239 4.46 19.08 -8.08
CA ARG A 239 5.78 19.54 -8.49
C ARG A 239 6.18 19.04 -9.87
N ASP A 240 5.82 17.81 -10.23
CA ASP A 240 6.23 17.17 -11.50
C ASP A 240 5.17 17.34 -12.60
N LEU A 241 3.89 17.28 -12.25
CA LEU A 241 2.77 17.38 -13.19
C LEU A 241 2.68 18.75 -13.83
N PHE A 242 3.04 19.80 -13.10
CA PHE A 242 2.90 21.19 -13.52
C PHE A 242 4.20 21.78 -14.11
N GLN A 243 5.18 20.96 -14.49
CA GLN A 243 6.43 21.47 -15.07
C GLN A 243 6.38 21.71 -16.58
N PHE A 244 5.47 21.07 -17.32
CA PHE A 244 5.52 21.05 -18.79
C PHE A 244 4.15 21.13 -19.44
N GLY A 245 4.00 21.92 -20.50
CA GLY A 245 2.81 21.89 -21.36
C GLY A 245 1.51 22.26 -20.63
N ASN A 246 1.57 23.22 -19.70
CA ASN A 246 0.40 23.77 -19.04
C ASN A 246 -0.12 24.99 -19.86
N PRO A 247 -1.42 25.29 -19.83
CA PRO A 247 -1.97 26.54 -20.37
C PRO A 247 -1.44 27.77 -19.61
N GLU A 248 -1.20 28.89 -20.30
CA GLU A 248 -0.69 30.14 -19.68
C GLU A 248 -1.61 30.68 -18.57
N ASN A 249 -2.92 30.52 -18.71
CA ASN A 249 -3.90 30.95 -17.70
C ASN A 249 -3.85 30.12 -16.39
N SER A 250 -3.11 29.01 -16.36
CA SER A 250 -2.97 28.16 -15.18
C SER A 250 -1.83 28.59 -14.24
N ASP A 251 -0.87 29.39 -14.73
CA ASP A 251 0.37 29.72 -14.03
C ASP A 251 0.11 30.43 -12.69
N ALA A 252 -0.86 31.33 -12.63
CA ALA A 252 -1.21 32.04 -11.41
C ALA A 252 -1.68 31.08 -10.29
N ILE A 253 -2.47 30.06 -10.63
CA ILE A 253 -2.98 29.08 -9.65
C ILE A 253 -1.84 28.15 -9.20
N ILE A 254 -0.99 27.71 -10.13
CA ILE A 254 0.17 26.88 -9.83
C ILE A 254 1.13 27.61 -8.88
N GLU A 255 1.39 28.90 -9.11
CA GLU A 255 2.28 29.68 -8.26
C GLU A 255 1.70 29.90 -6.85
N VAL A 256 0.37 29.99 -6.69
CA VAL A 256 -0.27 30.02 -5.37
C VAL A 256 -0.01 28.72 -4.60
N MET A 257 -0.19 27.56 -5.23
CA MET A 257 0.11 26.27 -4.60
C MET A 257 1.59 26.16 -4.21
N LYS A 258 2.49 26.59 -5.09
CA LYS A 258 3.93 26.59 -4.85
C LYS A 258 4.32 27.52 -3.70
N SER A 259 3.79 28.74 -3.66
CA SER A 259 4.03 29.69 -2.57
C SER A 259 3.55 29.15 -1.21
N LYS A 260 2.37 28.52 -1.18
CA LYS A 260 1.86 27.86 0.03
C LYS A 260 2.76 26.70 0.47
N TYR A 261 3.26 25.91 -0.47
CA TYR A 261 4.21 24.82 -0.22
C TYR A 261 5.53 25.35 0.38
N GLU A 262 6.14 26.36 -0.25
CA GLU A 262 7.40 26.96 0.20
C GLU A 262 7.27 27.62 1.59
N ASN A 263 6.13 28.24 1.87
CA ASN A 263 5.83 28.87 3.17
C ASN A 263 5.30 27.89 4.23
N SER A 264 5.33 26.59 3.96
CA SER A 264 4.86 25.56 4.88
C SER A 264 3.42 25.76 5.37
N SER A 265 2.53 26.19 4.47
CA SER A 265 1.12 26.50 4.75
C SER A 265 0.13 25.73 3.85
N LEU A 266 0.64 24.84 3.00
CA LEU A 266 -0.18 24.08 2.06
C LEU A 266 -0.99 22.98 2.76
N THR A 267 -2.31 22.99 2.55
CA THR A 267 -3.23 21.98 3.10
C THR A 267 -3.83 21.09 2.00
N LEU A 268 -4.45 19.98 2.41
CA LEU A 268 -5.22 19.14 1.48
C LEU A 268 -6.41 19.88 0.88
N LEU A 269 -7.00 20.81 1.63
CA LEU A 269 -8.09 21.66 1.16
C LEU A 269 -7.61 22.62 0.06
N ASP A 270 -6.43 23.23 0.23
CA ASP A 270 -5.82 24.09 -0.79
C ASP A 270 -5.57 23.30 -2.08
N LEU A 271 -4.98 22.10 -1.98
CA LEU A 271 -4.75 21.24 -3.15
C LEU A 271 -6.04 20.88 -3.88
N LYS A 272 -7.11 20.59 -3.12
CA LYS A 272 -8.42 20.29 -3.70
C LYS A 272 -9.03 21.51 -4.41
N LEU A 273 -9.04 22.66 -3.73
CA LEU A 273 -9.56 23.91 -4.27
C LEU A 273 -8.87 24.25 -5.60
N HIS A 274 -7.55 24.27 -5.61
CA HIS A 274 -6.79 24.64 -6.79
C HIS A 274 -6.84 23.57 -7.90
N ALA A 275 -6.96 22.28 -7.56
CA ALA A 275 -7.24 21.24 -8.56
C ALA A 275 -8.58 21.48 -9.27
N ASP A 276 -9.62 21.86 -8.53
CA ASP A 276 -10.95 22.15 -9.09
C ASP A 276 -10.94 23.45 -9.92
N GLU A 277 -10.21 24.49 -9.48
CA GLU A 277 -10.01 25.73 -10.26
C GLU A 277 -9.31 25.46 -11.58
N LEU A 278 -8.20 24.70 -11.57
CA LEU A 278 -7.47 24.31 -12.77
C LEU A 278 -8.34 23.47 -13.72
N PHE A 279 -9.15 22.56 -13.17
CA PHE A 279 -10.08 21.76 -13.97
C PHE A 279 -11.15 22.63 -14.65
N ASN A 280 -11.66 23.66 -13.98
CA ASN A 280 -12.63 24.58 -14.57
C ASN A 280 -12.06 25.41 -15.72
N LEU A 281 -10.76 25.77 -15.69
CA LEU A 281 -10.10 26.41 -16.83
C LEU A 281 -10.14 25.54 -18.08
N THR A 282 -9.90 24.23 -17.95
CA THR A 282 -9.94 23.31 -19.09
C THR A 282 -11.32 23.16 -19.74
N ARG A 283 -12.39 23.49 -19.00
CA ARG A 283 -13.77 23.48 -19.53
C ARG A 283 -14.16 24.78 -20.22
N ALA A 284 -13.49 25.89 -19.90
CA ALA A 284 -13.75 27.18 -20.54
C ALA A 284 -13.05 27.30 -21.92
N GLU A 285 -12.10 26.41 -22.21
CA GLU A 285 -11.35 26.34 -23.48
C GLU A 285 -11.94 25.36 -24.50
N LEU A 286 -13.00 24.62 -24.12
CA LEU A 286 -13.77 23.68 -24.96
C LEU A 286 -15.11 24.29 -25.40
#